data_AF-A0A381MZY4-F1
#
_entry.id   AF-A0A381MZY4-F1
#
_cell.length_a   1.000
_cell.length_b   1.000
_cell.length_c   1.000
_cell.angle_alpha   90.00
_cell.angle_beta   90.00
_cell.angle_gamma   90.00
#
_symmetry.space_group_name_H-M   'P 1'
#
loop_
_entity.id
_entity.type
_entity.pdbx_description
1 polymer ?
#
loop_
_entity_poly.entity_id
_entity_poly.type
_entity_poly.pdbx_seq_one_letter_code
_entity_poly.pdbx_strand_id
1 'polypeptide(L)'
;VSLEKKRHINLNKNLVEKKKLIERLKNLINLDTKMNEKYLDFKEIQKKWFNIGPVSRKENSIIWNNFQHHIKNFYDYLHLNRKFKEIDLKHNEEQKGKIINQSKELIKSKDIIRSYKYYERLKKKWKYEIGPTKKDNDKILNKKFSEIGKKIYNNKIEFDKNKDIILNQNLLKKEAYLKEIIEIIDKVSNTPKEWQKKIKEFEKIKNSLDKIGPIHSNKKKIYWKNYKETIGNYYSSKNLYYKNLKKIYRENILKQKDLIEKAQNIQSNKNIEKSKKEIIIIQKEWKKINPVPYKINQKNYQKFKS
;
A
#
# COMPACT_ATOMS: atom_id res chain seq x y z
N VAL A 1 -17.93 8.85 12.75
CA VAL A 1 -18.97 9.43 11.87
C VAL A 1 -18.27 10.10 10.70
N SER A 2 -18.09 9.34 9.62
CA SER A 2 -17.31 9.72 8.44
C SER A 2 -18.11 10.67 7.55
N LEU A 3 -17.48 11.79 7.19
CA LEU A 3 -17.94 12.77 6.20
C LEU A 3 -17.89 12.19 4.77
N GLU A 4 -18.59 11.10 4.51
CA GLU A 4 -18.93 10.67 3.14
C GLU A 4 -20.30 11.24 2.78
N LYS A 5 -20.37 12.55 2.51
CA LYS A 5 -21.44 13.11 1.68
C LYS A 5 -21.26 12.53 0.26
N LYS A 6 -21.73 11.31 0.04
CA LYS A 6 -21.97 10.76 -1.30
C LYS A 6 -22.99 11.67 -1.98
N ARG A 7 -22.51 12.63 -2.78
CA ARG A 7 -23.34 13.27 -3.81
C ARG A 7 -23.89 12.12 -4.66
N HIS A 8 -25.17 11.79 -4.51
CA HIS A 8 -25.86 10.90 -5.44
C HIS A 8 -25.76 11.54 -6.83
N ILE A 9 -24.83 11.04 -7.65
CA ILE A 9 -24.70 11.46 -9.04
C ILE A 9 -25.87 10.84 -9.78
N ASN A 10 -26.92 11.63 -10.02
CA ASN A 10 -28.05 11.19 -10.81
C ASN A 10 -27.69 11.25 -12.30
N LEU A 11 -27.15 10.13 -12.81
CA LEU A 11 -26.68 10.00 -14.19
C LEU A 11 -27.80 10.28 -15.21
N ASN A 12 -29.04 9.88 -14.91
CA ASN A 12 -30.20 10.10 -15.77
C ASN A 12 -30.61 11.57 -15.81
N LYS A 13 -30.57 12.27 -14.66
CA LYS A 13 -30.82 13.72 -14.63
C LYS A 13 -29.78 14.47 -15.47
N ASN A 14 -28.50 14.14 -15.32
CA ASN A 14 -27.42 14.73 -16.09
C ASN A 14 -27.58 14.48 -17.61
N LEU A 15 -28.07 13.29 -17.99
CA LEU A 15 -28.37 12.95 -19.39
C LEU A 15 -29.45 13.85 -19.97
N VAL A 16 -30.57 14.00 -19.25
CA VAL A 16 -31.71 14.82 -19.69
C VAL A 16 -31.28 16.29 -19.82
N GLU A 17 -30.56 16.83 -18.83
CA GLU A 17 -30.06 18.20 -18.89
C GLU A 17 -29.10 18.41 -20.07
N LYS A 18 -28.20 17.46 -20.34
CA LYS A 18 -27.29 17.54 -21.50
C LYS A 18 -28.04 17.46 -22.83
N LYS A 19 -29.05 16.60 -22.96
CA LYS A 19 -29.89 16.55 -24.18
C LYS A 19 -30.62 17.89 -24.41
N LYS A 20 -31.19 18.49 -23.36
CA LYS A 20 -31.82 19.82 -23.42
C LYS A 20 -30.84 20.91 -23.84
N LEU A 21 -29.60 20.88 -23.36
CA LEU A 21 -28.56 21.83 -23.79
C LEU A 21 -28.20 21.67 -25.27
N ILE A 22 -28.17 20.44 -25.79
CA ILE A 22 -27.93 20.19 -27.22
C ILE A 22 -29.07 20.74 -28.07
N GLU A 23 -30.32 20.52 -27.67
CA GLU A 23 -31.49 21.07 -28.37
C GLU A 23 -31.49 22.61 -28.35
N ARG A 24 -31.20 23.21 -27.18
CA ARG A 24 -31.05 24.67 -27.06
C ARG A 24 -29.95 25.18 -27.99
N LEU A 25 -28.80 24.49 -28.06
CA LEU A 25 -27.70 24.84 -28.96
C LEU A 25 -28.08 24.74 -30.43
N LYS A 26 -28.82 23.69 -30.82
CA LYS A 26 -29.32 23.50 -32.19
C LYS A 26 -30.26 24.62 -32.62
N ASN A 27 -31.19 25.01 -31.75
CA ASN A 27 -32.21 26.02 -32.06
C ASN A 27 -31.65 27.45 -32.06
N LEU A 28 -30.51 27.68 -31.40
CA LEU A 28 -29.90 29.00 -31.24
C LEU A 28 -29.51 29.67 -32.57
N ILE A 29 -29.22 28.88 -33.61
CA ILE A 29 -28.91 29.38 -34.95
C ILE A 29 -30.17 29.99 -35.61
N ASN A 30 -31.34 29.41 -35.35
CA ASN A 30 -32.62 29.74 -36.01
C ASN A 30 -33.40 30.90 -35.35
N LEU A 31 -32.96 31.41 -34.20
CA LEU A 31 -33.63 32.51 -33.50
C LEU A 31 -33.40 33.85 -34.23
N ASP A 32 -34.40 34.72 -34.31
CA ASP A 32 -34.25 36.05 -34.92
C ASP A 32 -33.78 37.09 -33.89
N THR A 33 -32.60 36.85 -33.32
CA THR A 33 -31.99 37.70 -32.26
C THR A 33 -30.62 38.23 -32.68
N LYS A 34 -30.15 39.29 -31.99
CA LYS A 34 -28.84 39.91 -32.27
C LYS A 34 -27.71 38.89 -32.07
N MET A 35 -26.70 38.94 -32.94
CA MET A 35 -25.54 38.03 -32.91
C MET A 35 -24.81 38.02 -31.54
N ASN A 36 -24.74 39.18 -30.86
CA ASN A 36 -24.17 39.28 -29.51
C ASN A 36 -24.92 38.40 -28.48
N GLU A 37 -26.25 38.40 -28.52
CA GLU A 37 -27.09 37.65 -27.58
C GLU A 37 -26.96 36.15 -27.82
N LYS A 38 -26.96 35.72 -29.11
CA LYS A 38 -26.68 34.34 -29.51
C LYS A 38 -25.32 33.86 -28.98
N TYR A 39 -24.28 34.68 -29.07
CA TYR A 39 -22.96 34.35 -28.57
C TYR A 39 -22.90 34.21 -27.04
N LEU A 40 -23.59 35.08 -26.30
CA LEU A 40 -23.67 34.99 -24.84
C LEU A 40 -24.39 33.71 -24.40
N ASP A 41 -25.51 33.39 -25.05
CA ASP A 41 -26.27 32.16 -24.81
C ASP A 41 -25.44 30.91 -25.14
N PHE A 42 -24.67 30.93 -26.23
CA PHE A 42 -23.74 29.87 -26.56
C PHE A 42 -22.71 29.64 -25.45
N LYS A 43 -22.08 30.70 -24.93
CA LYS A 43 -21.11 30.60 -23.83
C LYS A 43 -21.78 30.12 -22.54
N GLU A 44 -23.04 30.48 -22.30
CA GLU A 44 -23.80 29.98 -21.16
C GLU A 44 -24.08 28.47 -21.28
N ILE A 45 -24.52 28.00 -22.44
CA ILE A 45 -24.71 26.58 -22.75
C ILE A 45 -23.41 25.81 -22.56
N GLN A 46 -22.30 26.34 -23.06
CA GLN A 46 -20.99 25.74 -22.92
C GLN A 46 -20.59 25.62 -21.43
N LYS A 47 -20.74 26.69 -20.64
CA LYS A 47 -20.47 26.66 -19.19
C LYS A 47 -21.35 25.64 -18.47
N LYS A 48 -22.66 25.63 -18.74
CA LYS A 48 -23.61 24.68 -18.15
C LYS A 48 -23.26 23.24 -18.51
N TRP A 49 -22.87 22.97 -19.75
CA TRP A 49 -22.46 21.65 -20.20
C TRP A 49 -21.30 21.06 -19.38
N PHE A 50 -20.26 21.86 -19.14
CA PHE A 50 -19.08 21.43 -18.38
C PHE A 50 -19.31 21.42 -16.86
N ASN A 51 -20.30 22.17 -16.36
CA ASN A 51 -20.74 22.11 -14.97
C ASN A 51 -21.60 20.87 -14.67
N ILE A 52 -22.35 20.37 -15.66
CA ILE A 52 -23.14 19.15 -15.49
C ILE A 52 -22.21 17.95 -15.34
N GLY A 53 -22.50 17.13 -14.33
CA GLY A 53 -21.72 15.96 -13.96
C GLY A 53 -21.64 14.86 -15.04
N PRO A 54 -20.99 13.73 -14.70
CA PRO A 54 -20.82 12.63 -15.62
C PRO A 54 -22.17 11.98 -15.99
N VAL A 55 -22.19 11.36 -17.17
CA VAL A 55 -23.32 10.61 -17.72
C VAL A 55 -22.94 9.14 -17.82
N SER A 56 -23.89 8.25 -18.13
CA SER A 56 -23.60 6.83 -18.34
C SER A 56 -22.49 6.66 -19.40
N ARG A 57 -21.60 5.67 -19.20
CA ARG A 57 -20.47 5.44 -20.12
C ARG A 57 -20.95 5.13 -21.55
N LYS A 58 -22.10 4.45 -21.67
CA LYS A 58 -22.71 4.08 -22.97
C LYS A 58 -23.13 5.32 -23.75
N GLU A 59 -23.76 6.30 -23.09
CA GLU A 59 -24.35 7.47 -23.76
C GLU A 59 -23.38 8.65 -23.88
N ASN A 60 -22.34 8.69 -23.05
CA ASN A 60 -21.40 9.80 -23.01
C ASN A 60 -20.73 10.07 -24.37
N SER A 61 -20.38 9.04 -25.15
CA SER A 61 -19.78 9.20 -26.48
C SER A 61 -20.77 9.86 -27.47
N ILE A 62 -22.00 9.36 -27.52
CA ILE A 62 -23.04 9.82 -28.45
C ILE A 62 -23.42 11.28 -28.15
N ILE A 63 -23.73 11.57 -26.88
CA ILE A 63 -24.11 12.90 -26.42
C ILE A 63 -22.98 13.91 -26.65
N TRP A 64 -21.73 13.49 -26.43
CA TRP A 64 -20.57 14.32 -26.69
C TRP A 64 -20.39 14.64 -28.19
N ASN A 65 -20.44 13.63 -29.06
CA ASN A 65 -20.29 13.84 -30.50
C ASN A 65 -21.38 14.76 -31.05
N ASN A 66 -22.62 14.61 -30.57
CA ASN A 66 -23.73 15.46 -30.96
C ASN A 66 -23.53 16.92 -30.52
N PHE A 67 -23.12 17.13 -29.26
CA PHE A 67 -22.76 18.46 -28.77
C PHE A 67 -21.63 19.11 -29.58
N GLN A 68 -20.58 18.34 -29.92
CA GLN A 68 -19.47 18.82 -30.74
C GLN A 68 -19.89 19.20 -32.15
N HIS A 69 -20.76 18.41 -32.79
CA HIS A 69 -21.32 18.72 -34.10
C HIS A 69 -22.05 20.08 -34.08
N HIS A 70 -22.92 20.29 -33.10
CA HIS A 70 -23.65 21.55 -32.97
C HIS A 70 -22.77 22.73 -32.58
N ILE A 71 -21.71 22.52 -31.77
CA ILE A 71 -20.68 23.53 -31.52
C ILE A 71 -20.02 23.94 -32.84
N LYS A 72 -19.61 22.98 -33.67
CA LYS A 72 -18.97 23.25 -34.96
C LYS A 72 -19.90 24.06 -35.86
N ASN A 73 -21.15 23.65 -35.98
CA ASN A 73 -22.14 24.38 -36.80
C ASN A 73 -22.37 25.82 -36.28
N PHE A 74 -22.38 26.02 -34.96
CA PHE A 74 -22.48 27.36 -34.38
C PHE A 74 -21.24 28.21 -34.68
N TYR A 75 -20.04 27.63 -34.65
CA TYR A 75 -18.81 28.33 -35.05
C TYR A 75 -18.80 28.68 -36.54
N ASP A 76 -19.26 27.77 -37.40
CA ASP A 76 -19.40 28.02 -38.84
C ASP A 76 -20.38 29.19 -39.08
N TYR A 77 -21.48 29.27 -38.31
CA TYR A 77 -22.40 30.41 -38.31
C TYR A 77 -21.78 31.70 -37.75
N LEU A 78 -21.05 31.62 -36.63
CA LEU A 78 -20.36 32.77 -36.01
C LEU A 78 -19.31 33.37 -36.96
N HIS A 79 -18.65 32.52 -37.76
CA HIS A 79 -17.64 32.93 -38.73
C HIS A 79 -18.19 33.72 -39.93
N LEU A 80 -19.52 33.82 -40.09
CA LEU A 80 -20.15 34.77 -41.00
C LEU A 80 -19.90 36.23 -40.56
N ASN A 81 -19.57 36.47 -39.29
CA ASN A 81 -19.24 37.79 -38.76
C ASN A 81 -17.75 37.92 -38.38
N ARG A 82 -17.01 38.73 -39.14
CA ARG A 82 -15.55 38.91 -39.02
C ARG A 82 -15.10 39.37 -37.62
N LYS A 83 -15.90 40.21 -36.93
CA LYS A 83 -15.54 40.77 -35.62
C LYS A 83 -15.53 39.73 -34.50
N PHE A 84 -16.50 38.83 -34.46
CA PHE A 84 -16.57 37.79 -33.43
C PHE A 84 -15.52 36.69 -33.62
N LYS A 85 -15.17 36.40 -34.89
CA LYS A 85 -14.09 35.48 -35.23
C LYS A 85 -12.77 35.92 -34.60
N GLU A 86 -12.39 37.19 -34.73
CA GLU A 86 -11.14 37.69 -34.17
C GLU A 86 -11.12 37.67 -32.63
N ILE A 87 -12.24 38.01 -32.00
CA ILE A 87 -12.39 37.98 -30.54
C ILE A 87 -12.25 36.55 -30.00
N ASP A 88 -12.91 35.56 -30.61
CA ASP A 88 -12.84 34.17 -30.14
C ASP A 88 -11.45 33.55 -30.41
N LEU A 89 -10.82 33.85 -31.56
CA LEU A 89 -9.45 33.41 -31.82
C LEU A 89 -8.46 33.93 -30.78
N LYS A 90 -8.56 35.21 -30.40
CA LYS A 90 -7.72 35.82 -29.36
C LYS A 90 -8.00 35.19 -27.98
N HIS A 91 -9.28 34.99 -27.65
CA HIS A 91 -9.66 34.34 -26.40
C HIS A 91 -9.12 32.90 -26.31
N ASN A 92 -9.26 32.11 -27.38
CA ASN A 92 -8.75 30.74 -27.43
C ASN A 92 -7.23 30.69 -27.27
N GLU A 93 -6.52 31.64 -27.88
CA GLU A 93 -5.06 31.77 -27.74
C GLU A 93 -4.64 32.07 -26.30
N GLU A 94 -5.31 33.02 -25.64
CA GLU A 94 -5.07 33.33 -24.23
C GLU A 94 -5.35 32.13 -23.31
N GLN A 95 -6.46 31.41 -23.54
CA GLN A 95 -6.81 30.23 -22.74
C GLN A 95 -5.81 29.08 -22.96
N LYS A 96 -5.37 28.83 -24.20
CA LYS A 96 -4.31 27.86 -24.50
C LYS A 96 -3.00 28.28 -23.82
N GLY A 97 -2.63 29.55 -23.85
CA GLY A 97 -1.48 30.09 -23.14
C GLY A 97 -1.52 29.80 -21.63
N LYS A 98 -2.68 30.04 -20.99
CA LYS A 98 -2.90 29.74 -19.56
C LYS A 98 -2.73 28.25 -19.26
N ILE A 99 -3.28 27.36 -20.09
CA ILE A 99 -3.14 25.91 -19.91
C ILE A 99 -1.68 25.45 -20.06
N ILE A 100 -0.94 26.03 -21.00
CA ILE A 100 0.50 25.73 -21.17
C ILE A 100 1.26 26.13 -19.90
N ASN A 101 1.01 27.32 -19.36
CA ASN A 101 1.68 27.79 -18.15
C ASN A 101 1.36 26.90 -16.94
N GLN A 102 0.08 26.57 -16.73
CA GLN A 102 -0.33 25.61 -15.70
C GLN A 102 0.35 24.24 -15.88
N SER A 103 0.40 23.73 -17.11
CA SER A 103 1.06 22.45 -17.40
C SER A 103 2.58 22.50 -17.17
N LYS A 104 3.23 23.66 -17.35
CA LYS A 104 4.66 23.82 -17.02
C LYS A 104 4.91 23.78 -15.52
N GLU A 105 4.04 24.37 -14.71
CA GLU A 105 4.13 24.29 -13.24
C GLU A 105 4.01 22.84 -12.75
N LEU A 106 3.17 22.03 -13.40
CA LEU A 106 3.01 20.62 -13.07
C LEU A 106 4.29 19.79 -13.23
N ILE A 107 5.18 20.17 -14.16
CA ILE A 107 6.48 19.51 -14.33
C ILE A 107 7.36 19.70 -13.09
N LYS A 108 7.28 20.86 -12.44
CA LYS A 108 8.09 21.21 -11.26
C LYS A 108 7.55 20.65 -9.94
N SER A 109 6.29 20.20 -9.94
CA SER A 109 5.63 19.68 -8.74
C SER A 109 6.20 18.32 -8.33
N LYS A 110 6.41 18.14 -7.02
CA LYS A 110 6.90 16.88 -6.42
C LYS A 110 5.88 15.73 -6.49
N ASP A 111 4.58 16.05 -6.51
CA ASP A 111 3.51 15.04 -6.55
C ASP A 111 3.19 14.66 -8.00
N ILE A 112 3.94 13.69 -8.52
CA ILE A 112 3.84 13.21 -9.91
C ILE A 112 2.44 12.65 -10.22
N ILE A 113 1.80 11.95 -9.27
CA ILE A 113 0.48 11.34 -9.48
C ILE A 113 -0.58 12.43 -9.62
N ARG A 114 -0.57 13.42 -8.72
CA ARG A 114 -1.51 14.54 -8.77
C ARG A 114 -1.27 15.39 -10.01
N SER A 115 -0.01 15.68 -10.34
CA SER A 115 0.36 16.41 -11.56
C SER A 115 -0.16 15.71 -12.81
N TYR A 116 0.04 14.40 -12.94
CA TYR A 116 -0.49 13.62 -14.05
C TYR A 116 -2.02 13.71 -14.16
N LYS A 117 -2.75 13.52 -13.05
CA LYS A 117 -4.22 13.62 -13.04
C LYS A 117 -4.72 15.01 -13.42
N TYR A 118 -4.03 16.06 -12.97
CA TYR A 118 -4.40 17.44 -13.32
C TYR A 118 -4.11 17.72 -14.80
N TYR A 119 -2.97 17.25 -15.32
CA TYR A 119 -2.65 17.35 -16.74
C TYR A 119 -3.69 16.65 -17.62
N GLU A 120 -4.18 15.46 -17.24
CA GLU A 120 -5.27 14.77 -17.97
C GLU A 120 -6.56 15.60 -18.03
N ARG A 121 -6.86 16.38 -16.98
CA ARG A 121 -7.99 17.33 -17.00
C ARG A 121 -7.72 18.51 -17.93
N LEU A 122 -6.51 19.07 -17.89
CA LEU A 122 -6.10 20.15 -18.78
C LEU A 122 -6.09 19.71 -20.25
N LYS A 123 -5.68 18.47 -20.54
CA LYS A 123 -5.72 17.87 -21.88
C LYS A 123 -7.13 17.72 -22.41
N LYS A 124 -8.08 17.32 -21.56
CA LYS A 124 -9.51 17.30 -21.92
C LYS A 124 -9.99 18.71 -22.22
N LYS A 125 -9.71 19.67 -21.33
CA LYS A 125 -10.07 21.08 -21.54
C LYS A 125 -9.49 21.64 -22.85
N TRP A 126 -8.21 21.38 -23.12
CA TRP A 126 -7.53 21.78 -24.35
C TRP A 126 -8.20 21.25 -25.60
N LYS A 127 -8.56 19.96 -25.61
CA LYS A 127 -9.13 19.30 -26.79
C LYS A 127 -10.60 19.64 -27.03
N TYR A 128 -11.34 19.97 -25.96
CA TYR A 128 -12.80 19.90 -25.97
C TYR A 128 -13.50 21.20 -25.55
N GLU A 129 -12.86 22.05 -24.74
CA GLU A 129 -13.44 23.33 -24.29
C GLU A 129 -12.93 24.52 -25.11
N ILE A 130 -11.72 24.41 -25.65
CA ILE A 130 -11.06 25.52 -26.34
C ILE A 130 -11.04 25.27 -27.85
N GLY A 131 -11.51 26.25 -28.61
CA GLY A 131 -11.53 26.21 -30.07
C GLY A 131 -10.14 26.35 -30.70
N PRO A 132 -10.06 26.27 -32.04
CA PRO A 132 -8.82 26.51 -32.78
C PRO A 132 -8.38 27.97 -32.66
N THR A 133 -7.08 28.22 -32.82
CA THR A 133 -6.51 29.58 -32.96
C THR A 133 -6.13 29.84 -34.43
N LYS A 134 -5.49 30.99 -34.72
CA LYS A 134 -4.88 31.22 -36.04
C LYS A 134 -3.96 30.04 -36.39
N LYS A 135 -3.95 29.59 -37.65
CA LYS A 135 -3.30 28.34 -38.09
C LYS A 135 -1.84 28.22 -37.60
N ASP A 136 -1.07 29.30 -37.67
CA ASP A 136 0.33 29.31 -37.26
C ASP A 136 0.49 29.20 -35.74
N ASN A 137 -0.28 30.00 -34.98
CA ASN A 137 -0.29 29.94 -33.52
C ASN A 137 -0.79 28.58 -33.01
N ASP A 138 -1.76 27.97 -33.69
CA ASP A 138 -2.32 26.67 -33.29
C ASP A 138 -1.26 25.57 -33.36
N LYS A 139 -0.48 25.54 -34.46
CA LYS A 139 0.66 24.62 -34.61
C LYS A 139 1.68 24.80 -33.49
N ILE A 140 2.07 26.04 -33.20
CA ILE A 140 3.07 26.36 -32.17
C ILE A 140 2.57 25.95 -30.78
N LEU A 141 1.33 26.30 -30.44
CA LEU A 141 0.71 26.02 -29.15
C LEU A 141 0.52 24.50 -28.94
N ASN A 142 0.05 23.78 -29.96
CA ASN A 142 -0.10 22.32 -29.91
C ASN A 142 1.24 21.62 -29.74
N LYS A 143 2.30 22.07 -30.44
CA LYS A 143 3.65 21.52 -30.30
C LYS A 143 4.15 21.69 -28.87
N LYS A 144 4.08 22.91 -28.31
CA LYS A 144 4.47 23.21 -26.92
C LYS A 144 3.69 22.36 -25.91
N PHE A 145 2.37 22.24 -26.06
CA PHE A 145 1.53 21.47 -25.15
C PHE A 145 1.85 19.95 -25.21
N SER A 146 2.12 19.43 -26.40
CA SER A 146 2.53 18.04 -26.61
C SER A 146 3.88 17.72 -25.96
N GLU A 147 4.88 18.60 -26.12
CA GLU A 147 6.20 18.47 -25.48
C GLU A 147 6.11 18.45 -23.95
N ILE A 148 5.29 19.32 -23.37
CA ILE A 148 5.02 19.34 -21.92
C ILE A 148 4.36 18.03 -21.49
N GLY A 149 3.37 17.56 -22.26
CA GLY A 149 2.71 16.28 -22.02
C GLY A 149 3.68 15.12 -21.98
N LYS A 150 4.57 15.02 -22.98
CA LYS A 150 5.61 13.98 -23.03
C LYS A 150 6.46 13.95 -21.76
N LYS A 151 6.89 15.11 -21.25
CA LYS A 151 7.66 15.20 -20.00
C LYS A 151 6.85 14.68 -18.81
N ILE A 152 5.59 15.06 -18.67
CA ILE A 152 4.73 14.61 -17.57
C ILE A 152 4.48 13.09 -17.64
N TYR A 153 4.23 12.54 -18.83
CA TYR A 153 4.07 11.09 -19.03
C TYR A 153 5.37 10.34 -18.68
N ASN A 154 6.53 10.84 -19.12
CA ASN A 154 7.82 10.22 -18.80
C ASN A 154 8.08 10.19 -17.28
N ASN A 155 7.87 11.32 -16.59
CA ASN A 155 7.99 11.38 -15.13
C ASN A 155 7.07 10.38 -14.43
N LYS A 156 5.84 10.19 -14.95
CA LYS A 156 4.88 9.21 -14.42
C LYS A 156 5.36 7.78 -14.63
N ILE A 157 5.86 7.45 -15.81
CA ILE A 157 6.41 6.13 -16.13
C ILE A 157 7.61 5.82 -15.23
N GLU A 158 8.52 6.78 -15.06
CA GLU A 158 9.69 6.63 -14.20
C GLU A 158 9.30 6.44 -12.72
N PHE A 159 8.34 7.22 -12.24
CA PHE A 159 7.79 7.05 -10.90
C PHE A 159 7.20 5.66 -10.67
N ASP A 160 6.42 5.14 -11.63
CA ASP A 160 5.82 3.81 -11.53
C ASP A 160 6.88 2.70 -11.56
N LYS A 161 7.91 2.83 -12.41
CA LYS A 161 9.06 1.91 -12.42
C LYS A 161 9.80 1.92 -11.08
N ASN A 162 10.12 3.09 -10.54
CA ASN A 162 10.81 3.22 -9.25
C ASN A 162 9.98 2.63 -8.11
N LYS A 163 8.65 2.85 -8.13
CA LYS A 163 7.73 2.23 -7.18
C LYS A 163 7.77 0.71 -7.27
N ASP A 164 7.72 0.14 -8.48
CA ASP A 164 7.75 -1.31 -8.67
C ASP A 164 9.09 -1.90 -8.21
N ILE A 165 10.21 -1.23 -8.48
CA ILE A 165 11.54 -1.62 -7.97
C ILE A 165 11.53 -1.66 -6.43
N ILE A 166 11.04 -0.62 -5.77
CA ILE A 166 10.97 -0.55 -4.30
C ILE A 166 10.09 -1.68 -3.73
N LEU A 167 8.92 -1.92 -4.32
CA LEU A 167 8.01 -2.97 -3.88
C LEU A 167 8.62 -4.37 -4.04
N ASN A 168 9.34 -4.61 -5.13
CA ASN A 168 10.07 -5.86 -5.36
C ASN A 168 11.26 -6.03 -4.39
N GLN A 169 12.04 -4.98 -4.15
CA GLN A 169 13.11 -5.01 -3.15
C GLN A 169 12.57 -5.29 -1.74
N ASN A 170 11.42 -4.72 -1.37
CA ASN A 170 10.77 -5.02 -0.11
C ASN A 170 10.33 -6.49 -0.03
N LEU A 171 9.83 -7.06 -1.12
CA LEU A 171 9.45 -8.48 -1.18
C LEU A 171 10.68 -9.38 -0.97
N LEU A 172 11.78 -9.12 -1.68
CA LEU A 172 13.03 -9.88 -1.56
C LEU A 172 13.58 -9.84 -0.14
N LYS A 173 13.62 -8.65 0.49
CA LYS A 173 14.06 -8.50 1.89
C LYS A 173 13.17 -9.29 2.84
N LYS A 174 11.86 -9.21 2.65
CA LYS A 174 10.89 -9.94 3.47
C LYS A 174 11.03 -11.46 3.33
N GLU A 175 11.29 -11.96 2.12
CA GLU A 175 11.54 -13.38 1.85
C GLU A 175 12.88 -13.84 2.42
N ALA A 176 13.93 -13.02 2.35
CA ALA A 176 15.22 -13.32 2.97
C ALA A 176 15.10 -13.51 4.49
N TYR A 177 14.41 -12.61 5.18
CA TYR A 177 14.14 -12.75 6.62
C TYR A 177 13.32 -14.00 6.97
N LEU A 178 12.39 -14.41 6.11
CA LEU A 178 11.67 -15.67 6.32
C LEU A 178 12.62 -16.88 6.21
N LYS A 179 13.58 -16.86 5.27
CA LYS A 179 14.62 -17.89 5.17
C LYS A 179 15.50 -17.93 6.42
N GLU A 180 15.94 -16.77 6.93
CA GLU A 180 16.70 -16.69 8.19
C GLU A 180 15.91 -17.29 9.38
N ILE A 181 14.59 -17.08 9.45
CA ILE A 181 13.77 -17.72 10.49
C ILE A 181 13.72 -19.24 10.31
N ILE A 182 13.64 -19.73 9.08
CA ILE A 182 13.70 -21.17 8.79
C ILE A 182 15.04 -21.75 9.25
N GLU A 183 16.16 -21.10 8.95
CA GLU A 183 17.48 -21.51 9.44
C GLU A 183 17.57 -21.51 10.98
N ILE A 184 16.92 -20.56 11.65
CA ILE A 184 16.81 -20.55 13.12
C ILE A 184 15.99 -21.75 13.61
N ILE A 185 14.95 -22.16 12.89
CA ILE A 185 14.14 -23.34 13.24
C ILE A 185 15.00 -24.61 13.08
N ASP A 186 15.71 -24.75 11.97
CA ASP A 186 16.44 -25.97 11.57
C ASP A 186 17.69 -26.23 12.41
N LYS A 187 18.34 -25.18 12.95
CA LYS A 187 19.47 -25.36 13.86
C LYS A 187 19.04 -26.20 15.08
N VAL A 188 19.66 -27.34 15.35
CA VAL A 188 19.35 -28.10 16.58
C VAL A 188 19.82 -27.29 17.79
N SER A 189 18.97 -27.16 18.82
CA SER A 189 19.32 -26.46 20.06
C SER A 189 18.87 -27.26 21.28
N ASN A 190 19.85 -27.69 22.05
CA ASN A 190 19.66 -28.60 23.18
C ASN A 190 19.75 -27.87 24.51
N THR A 191 20.40 -26.69 24.55
CA THR A 191 20.58 -25.94 25.79
C THR A 191 19.61 -24.76 25.92
N PRO A 192 19.21 -24.39 27.15
CA PRO A 192 18.35 -23.22 27.36
C PRO A 192 19.03 -21.92 26.89
N LYS A 193 20.36 -21.87 26.95
CA LYS A 193 21.17 -20.72 26.51
C LYS A 193 21.12 -20.54 25.00
N GLU A 194 21.19 -21.61 24.22
CA GLU A 194 20.99 -21.58 22.76
C GLU A 194 19.59 -21.09 22.41
N TRP A 195 18.55 -21.59 23.10
CA TRP A 195 17.19 -21.12 22.88
C TRP A 195 17.00 -19.64 23.20
N GLN A 196 17.65 -19.12 24.24
CA GLN A 196 17.66 -17.69 24.52
C GLN A 196 18.32 -16.87 23.40
N LYS A 197 19.41 -17.38 22.79
CA LYS A 197 20.02 -16.72 21.61
C LYS A 197 19.05 -16.69 20.43
N LYS A 198 18.42 -17.83 20.11
CA LYS A 198 17.41 -17.92 19.04
C LYS A 198 16.23 -16.98 19.24
N ILE A 199 15.76 -16.82 20.49
CA ILE A 199 14.68 -15.87 20.80
C ILE A 199 15.11 -14.44 20.46
N LYS A 200 16.31 -14.04 20.89
CA LYS A 200 16.84 -12.70 20.58
C LYS A 200 17.05 -12.49 19.08
N GLU A 201 17.55 -13.49 18.35
CA GLU A 201 17.73 -13.43 16.90
C GLU A 201 16.38 -13.30 16.18
N PHE A 202 15.40 -14.12 16.56
CA PHE A 202 14.04 -14.06 16.03
C PHE A 202 13.38 -12.70 16.28
N GLU A 203 13.49 -12.15 17.49
CA GLU A 203 12.94 -10.83 17.83
C GLU A 203 13.58 -9.71 17.00
N LYS A 204 14.90 -9.77 16.76
CA LYS A 204 15.59 -8.83 15.86
C LYS A 204 15.04 -8.91 14.43
N ILE A 205 14.87 -10.12 13.89
CA ILE A 205 14.33 -10.31 12.54
C ILE A 205 12.88 -9.80 12.46
N LYS A 206 12.05 -10.13 13.46
CA LYS A 206 10.65 -9.67 13.53
C LYS A 206 10.56 -8.14 13.54
N ASN A 207 11.36 -7.48 14.37
CA ASN A 207 11.41 -6.01 14.43
C ASN A 207 11.88 -5.39 13.10
N SER A 208 12.81 -6.04 12.40
CA SER A 208 13.25 -5.61 11.06
C SER A 208 12.15 -5.79 10.02
N LEU A 209 11.42 -6.92 10.04
CA LEU A 209 10.30 -7.20 9.14
C LEU A 209 9.18 -6.14 9.26
N ASP A 210 8.87 -5.70 10.48
CA ASP A 210 7.83 -4.70 10.74
C ASP A 210 8.19 -3.31 10.17
N LYS A 211 9.49 -2.99 10.04
CA LYS A 211 9.97 -1.74 9.45
C LYS A 211 9.96 -1.73 7.92
N ILE A 212 9.87 -2.89 7.28
CA ILE A 212 9.89 -2.97 5.81
C ILE A 212 8.52 -2.58 5.27
N GLY A 213 8.55 -1.71 4.25
CA GLY A 213 7.39 -1.17 3.59
C GLY A 213 6.50 -2.21 2.88
N PRO A 214 5.51 -1.71 2.10
CA PRO A 214 4.55 -2.56 1.42
C PRO A 214 5.18 -3.41 0.31
N ILE A 215 4.44 -4.43 -0.10
CA ILE A 215 4.74 -5.30 -1.25
C ILE A 215 3.57 -5.28 -2.23
N HIS A 216 3.78 -5.77 -3.45
CA HIS A 216 2.72 -5.83 -4.45
C HIS A 216 1.49 -6.62 -3.97
N SER A 217 0.30 -6.12 -4.32
CA SER A 217 -0.98 -6.69 -3.90
C SER A 217 -1.17 -8.14 -4.37
N ASN A 218 -0.70 -8.48 -5.56
CA ASN A 218 -0.76 -9.83 -6.14
C ASN A 218 0.11 -10.85 -5.36
N LYS A 219 1.24 -10.44 -4.80
CA LYS A 219 2.13 -11.29 -4.00
C LYS A 219 1.78 -11.30 -2.51
N LYS A 220 1.05 -10.30 -2.03
CA LYS A 220 0.69 -10.12 -0.61
C LYS A 220 0.02 -11.37 0.00
N LYS A 221 -0.93 -12.00 -0.70
CA LYS A 221 -1.65 -13.18 -0.18
C LYS A 221 -0.71 -14.36 0.06
N ILE A 222 0.16 -14.66 -0.91
CA ILE A 222 1.11 -15.76 -0.85
C ILE A 222 2.13 -15.50 0.27
N TYR A 223 2.71 -14.29 0.31
CA TYR A 223 3.65 -13.90 1.35
C TYR A 223 3.07 -14.05 2.76
N TRP A 224 1.85 -13.58 3.00
CA TRP A 224 1.23 -13.68 4.34
C TRP A 224 0.92 -15.12 4.76
N LYS A 225 0.61 -16.01 3.80
CA LYS A 225 0.44 -17.44 4.08
C LYS A 225 1.77 -18.02 4.59
N ASN A 226 2.84 -17.83 3.81
CA ASN A 226 4.17 -18.34 4.14
C ASN A 226 4.69 -17.75 5.46
N TYR A 227 4.51 -16.44 5.66
CA TYR A 227 4.86 -15.77 6.91
C TYR A 227 4.17 -16.42 8.12
N LYS A 228 2.85 -16.63 8.07
CA LYS A 228 2.11 -17.23 9.18
C LYS A 228 2.57 -18.65 9.47
N GLU A 229 2.83 -19.43 8.42
CA GLU A 229 3.33 -20.81 8.54
C GLU A 229 4.72 -20.85 9.18
N THR A 230 5.67 -20.06 8.68
CA THR A 230 7.04 -19.98 9.22
C THR A 230 7.03 -19.53 10.70
N ILE A 231 6.26 -18.49 11.03
CA ILE A 231 6.15 -18.00 12.41
C ILE A 231 5.46 -19.04 13.30
N GLY A 232 4.42 -19.72 12.80
CA GLY A 232 3.76 -20.81 13.49
C GLY A 232 4.71 -21.96 13.82
N ASN A 233 5.52 -22.39 12.85
CA ASN A 233 6.52 -23.44 13.02
C ASN A 233 7.57 -23.04 14.07
N TYR A 234 8.06 -21.79 14.05
CA TYR A 234 8.97 -21.29 15.07
C TYR A 234 8.39 -21.40 16.48
N TYR A 235 7.16 -20.92 16.69
CA TYR A 235 6.51 -20.99 18.00
C TYR A 235 6.24 -22.43 18.43
N SER A 236 5.84 -23.31 17.51
CA SER A 236 5.66 -24.74 17.77
C SER A 236 6.97 -25.39 18.25
N SER A 237 8.09 -25.17 17.56
CA SER A 237 9.40 -25.69 17.96
C SER A 237 9.85 -25.17 19.32
N LYS A 238 9.66 -23.87 19.58
CA LYS A 238 9.96 -23.25 20.88
C LYS A 238 9.13 -23.86 22.00
N ASN A 239 7.82 -23.99 21.79
CA ASN A 239 6.91 -24.51 22.79
C ASN A 239 7.19 -25.99 23.09
N LEU A 240 7.50 -26.78 22.06
CA LEU A 240 7.89 -28.18 22.19
C LEU A 240 9.15 -28.33 23.05
N TYR A 241 10.19 -27.52 22.79
CA TYR A 241 11.41 -27.52 23.59
C TYR A 241 11.14 -27.24 25.07
N TYR A 242 10.44 -26.15 25.39
CA TYR A 242 10.15 -25.80 26.79
C TYR A 242 9.20 -26.79 27.48
N LYS A 243 8.32 -27.46 26.73
CA LYS A 243 7.49 -28.56 27.26
C LYS A 243 8.36 -29.74 27.66
N ASN A 244 9.30 -30.15 26.79
CA ASN A 244 10.22 -31.25 27.07
C ASN A 244 11.18 -30.92 28.22
N LEU A 245 11.71 -29.69 28.25
CA LEU A 245 12.56 -29.22 29.35
C LEU A 245 11.84 -29.27 30.70
N LYS A 246 10.56 -28.87 30.76
CA LYS A 246 9.74 -29.00 31.98
C LYS A 246 9.54 -30.45 32.41
N LYS A 247 9.40 -31.40 31.47
CA LYS A 247 9.30 -32.83 31.76
C LYS A 247 10.61 -33.35 32.38
N ILE A 248 11.75 -33.04 31.75
CA ILE A 248 13.09 -33.39 32.28
C ILE A 248 13.29 -32.80 33.68
N TYR A 249 12.90 -31.55 33.91
CA TYR A 249 12.95 -30.93 35.24
C TYR A 249 12.14 -31.71 36.27
N ARG A 250 10.92 -32.12 35.95
CA ARG A 250 10.08 -32.91 36.87
C ARG A 250 10.74 -34.24 37.22
N GLU A 251 11.23 -34.97 36.22
CA GLU A 251 11.89 -36.26 36.41
C GLU A 251 13.16 -36.12 37.25
N ASN A 252 13.99 -35.12 36.97
CA ASN A 252 15.21 -34.86 37.73
C ASN A 252 14.94 -34.40 39.17
N ILE A 253 13.88 -33.61 39.40
CA ILE A 253 13.45 -33.23 40.76
C ILE A 253 13.00 -34.46 41.56
N LEU A 254 12.30 -35.41 40.93
CA LEU A 254 11.91 -36.67 41.59
C LEU A 254 13.15 -37.49 41.95
N LYS A 255 14.09 -37.67 41.01
CA LYS A 255 15.37 -38.35 41.29
C LYS A 255 16.13 -37.71 42.47
N GLN A 256 16.15 -36.37 42.56
CA GLN A 256 16.77 -35.70 43.71
C GLN A 256 16.06 -36.02 45.03
N LYS A 257 14.72 -36.06 45.04
CA LYS A 257 13.96 -36.43 46.24
C LYS A 257 14.24 -37.87 46.66
N ASP A 258 14.26 -38.80 45.71
CA ASP A 258 14.57 -40.21 45.99
C ASP A 258 15.98 -40.39 46.57
N LEU A 259 16.97 -39.64 46.07
CA LEU A 259 18.33 -39.66 46.63
C LEU A 259 18.41 -39.06 48.03
N ILE A 260 17.63 -38.02 48.33
CA ILE A 260 17.53 -37.45 49.68
C ILE A 260 16.94 -38.48 50.65
N GLU A 261 15.86 -39.15 50.27
CA GLU A 261 15.21 -40.17 51.09
C GLU A 261 16.16 -41.36 51.35
N LYS A 262 16.86 -41.83 50.32
CA LYS A 262 17.90 -42.87 50.47
C LYS A 262 19.00 -42.43 51.43
N ALA A 263 19.48 -41.19 51.33
CA ALA A 263 20.51 -40.67 52.22
C ALA A 263 20.04 -40.58 53.69
N GLN A 264 18.81 -40.13 53.91
CA GLN A 264 18.19 -40.06 55.25
C GLN A 264 18.04 -41.46 55.87
N ASN A 265 17.63 -42.46 55.08
CA ASN A 265 17.53 -43.84 55.55
C ASN A 265 18.89 -44.43 55.94
N ILE A 266 19.97 -44.13 55.21
CA ILE A 266 21.33 -44.60 55.54
C ILE A 266 21.82 -44.00 56.87
N GLN A 267 21.46 -42.76 57.18
CA GLN A 267 21.85 -42.09 58.44
C GLN A 267 21.30 -42.80 59.69
N SER A 268 20.22 -43.56 59.55
CA SER A 268 19.63 -44.36 60.63
C SER A 268 20.27 -45.75 60.83
N ASN A 269 21.26 -46.12 60.00
CA ASN A 269 21.84 -47.47 59.96
C ASN A 269 23.09 -47.63 60.84
N LYS A 270 23.22 -48.76 61.56
CA LYS A 270 24.31 -48.99 62.54
C LYS A 270 25.66 -49.38 61.93
N ASN A 271 25.72 -49.75 60.65
CA ASN A 271 26.96 -50.19 59.98
C ASN A 271 27.65 -49.03 59.22
N ILE A 272 28.67 -48.45 59.84
CA ILE A 272 29.34 -47.22 59.41
C ILE A 272 30.09 -47.38 58.07
N GLU A 273 30.76 -48.52 57.83
CA GLU A 273 31.55 -48.71 56.60
C GLU A 273 30.69 -48.88 55.35
N LYS A 274 29.60 -49.65 55.44
CA LYS A 274 28.64 -49.81 54.33
C LYS A 274 27.96 -48.47 54.00
N SER A 275 27.57 -47.72 55.04
CA SER A 275 26.94 -46.41 54.90
C SER A 275 27.82 -45.39 54.16
N LYS A 276 29.14 -45.37 54.43
CA LYS A 276 30.08 -44.48 53.71
C LYS A 276 30.16 -44.80 52.21
N LYS A 277 30.22 -46.08 51.82
CA LYS A 277 30.28 -46.49 50.42
C LYS A 277 28.99 -46.11 49.67
N GLU A 278 27.83 -46.32 50.28
CA GLU A 278 26.53 -45.96 49.71
C GLU A 278 26.36 -44.44 49.54
N ILE A 279 26.77 -43.64 50.52
CA ILE A 279 26.74 -42.17 50.43
C ILE A 279 27.61 -41.66 49.26
N ILE A 280 28.80 -42.24 49.05
CA ILE A 280 29.66 -41.87 47.92
C ILE A 280 28.97 -42.16 46.58
N ILE A 281 28.25 -43.28 46.48
CA ILE A 281 27.47 -43.63 45.27
C ILE A 281 26.36 -42.59 45.06
N ILE A 282 25.59 -42.28 46.10
CA ILE A 282 24.51 -41.28 46.03
C ILE A 282 25.05 -39.90 45.62
N GLN A 283 26.19 -39.47 46.15
CA GLN A 283 26.83 -38.21 45.74
C GLN A 283 27.24 -38.20 44.27
N LYS A 284 27.74 -39.33 43.74
CA LYS A 284 28.04 -39.47 42.30
C LYS A 284 26.78 -39.41 41.46
N GLU A 285 25.69 -40.04 41.89
CA GLU A 285 24.39 -40.00 41.21
C GLU A 285 23.79 -38.59 41.23
N TRP A 286 23.87 -37.88 42.37
CA TRP A 286 23.41 -36.51 42.50
C TRP A 286 24.06 -35.58 41.47
N LYS A 287 25.39 -35.67 41.31
CA LYS A 287 26.14 -34.86 40.33
C LYS A 287 25.72 -35.13 38.88
N LYS A 288 25.16 -36.31 38.58
CA LYS A 288 24.64 -36.65 37.25
C LYS A 288 23.24 -36.06 37.00
N ILE A 289 22.52 -35.60 38.02
CA ILE A 289 21.18 -35.03 37.87
C ILE A 289 21.28 -33.58 37.37
N ASN A 290 21.26 -33.43 36.05
CA ASN A 290 21.24 -32.15 35.35
C ASN A 290 20.35 -32.31 34.10
N PRO A 291 19.48 -31.35 33.75
CA PRO A 291 19.25 -30.05 34.37
C PRO A 291 18.08 -30.01 35.38
N VAL A 292 18.17 -29.08 36.35
CA VAL A 292 17.16 -28.81 37.40
C VAL A 292 17.03 -27.29 37.59
N PRO A 293 15.82 -26.75 37.82
CA PRO A 293 15.65 -25.32 38.10
C PRO A 293 16.48 -24.87 39.30
N TYR A 294 17.25 -23.78 39.14
CA TYR A 294 18.22 -23.29 40.13
C TYR A 294 17.67 -23.23 41.56
N LYS A 295 16.51 -22.57 41.76
CA LYS A 295 15.89 -22.41 43.09
C LYS A 295 15.54 -23.76 43.74
N ILE A 296 15.05 -24.72 42.95
CA ILE A 296 14.66 -26.04 43.45
C ILE A 296 15.91 -26.87 43.74
N ASN A 297 16.90 -26.83 42.85
CA ASN A 297 18.17 -27.51 43.02
C ASN A 297 18.88 -27.06 44.31
N GLN A 298 18.92 -25.75 44.57
CA GLN A 298 19.53 -25.18 45.78
C GLN A 298 18.81 -25.67 47.05
N LYS A 299 17.48 -25.64 47.06
CA LYS A 299 16.67 -26.15 48.18
C LYS A 299 16.88 -27.65 48.42
N ASN A 300 16.87 -28.45 47.35
CA ASN A 300 17.08 -29.89 47.46
C ASN A 300 18.51 -30.22 47.90
N TYR A 301 19.51 -29.47 47.44
CA TYR A 301 20.91 -29.66 47.83
C TYR A 301 21.15 -29.36 49.31
N GLN A 302 20.49 -28.33 49.87
CA GLN A 302 20.54 -28.07 51.32
C GLN A 302 20.01 -29.25 52.11
N LYS A 303 18.86 -29.81 51.71
CA LYS A 303 18.27 -31.00 52.35
C LYS A 303 19.13 -32.25 52.20
N PHE A 304 19.84 -32.37 51.08
CA PHE A 304 20.76 -33.48 50.84
C PHE A 304 22.03 -33.40 51.71
N LYS A 305 22.44 -32.19 52.11
CA LYS A 305 23.63 -31.95 52.93
C LYS A 305 23.35 -32.05 54.44
N SER A 306 22.13 -31.74 54.87
CA SER A 306 21.67 -31.85 56.27
C SER A 306 21.58 -33.31 56.69
#